data_AF-A0A7W8D7A0-F1
#
_entry.id   AF-A0A7W8D7A0-F1
#
_cell.length_a   1.000
_cell.length_b   1.000
_cell.length_c   1.000
_cell.angle_alpha   90.00
_cell.angle_beta   90.00
_cell.angle_gamma   90.00
#
_symmetry.space_group_name_H-M   'P 1'
#
loop_
_entity.id
_entity.type
_entity.pdbx_description
1 polymer ?
#
loop_
_entity_poly.entity_id
_entity_poly.type
_entity_poly.pdbx_seq_one_letter_code
_entity_poly.pdbx_strand_id
1 'polypeptide(L)'
;MDDPATLDRIADLDRRLVAAVRGIKLLTAVSWPATTQQEFLAAHRRGNAALPVVSYPKLEFSAVREELDAIDAAADPQHPLGDYLHRTTESYRIATWLLESLGTAGVVEPSIRLFGKPGDRLAGGDLSNLDAARHFIELANELDRELVSEDQAYVLSAEVLQQELGEQIDRFFVHHKVRVEIDPNLIAKAAAGPTRIRLRSATAFTEYDRHQLLEHEAFVHSLTALNGREQPNLKSLALNSPRTTATQEGLATFAEQITGTIDIERMKRISLRIVAIDNALQGADFLDVFRFFLDAGQSDTDSFTSTMRVFRGVPLTGGCAFTKDTVYLHGLMGVHTFFRWALKNRRLKLCHLLFAGKMNLHDVFALEPYFDSGFLAAPLYLPPWVARANGLAGMLAFSLFANRIRLDRVEEEDLVLGL
;
A
#
# COMPACT_ATOMS: atom_id res chain seq x y z
N MET A 1 -11.49 -29.75 -15.07
CA MET A 1 -10.06 -29.55 -15.32
C MET A 1 -9.99 -28.92 -16.69
N ASP A 2 -9.43 -27.71 -16.78
CA ASP A 2 -9.48 -26.93 -18.01
C ASP A 2 -8.61 -27.57 -19.10
N ASP A 3 -9.01 -27.42 -20.36
CA ASP A 3 -8.27 -27.93 -21.52
C ASP A 3 -6.91 -27.23 -21.63
N PRO A 4 -5.79 -27.95 -21.83
CA PRO A 4 -4.46 -27.34 -21.97
C PRO A 4 -4.39 -26.20 -22.99
N ALA A 5 -5.13 -26.28 -24.10
CA ALA A 5 -5.15 -25.22 -25.10
C ALA A 5 -5.74 -23.89 -24.56
N THR A 6 -6.74 -23.96 -23.67
CA THR A 6 -7.29 -22.78 -22.99
C THR A 6 -6.25 -22.16 -22.05
N LEU A 7 -5.56 -22.98 -21.27
CA LEU A 7 -4.53 -22.53 -20.33
C LEU A 7 -3.33 -21.89 -21.04
N ASP A 8 -2.87 -22.49 -22.15
CA ASP A 8 -1.80 -21.94 -22.98
C ASP A 8 -2.19 -20.60 -23.62
N ARG A 9 -3.43 -20.47 -24.09
CA ARG A 9 -3.96 -19.20 -24.61
C ARG A 9 -3.96 -18.11 -23.53
N ILE A 10 -4.36 -18.44 -22.31
CA ILE A 10 -4.37 -17.48 -21.20
C ILE A 10 -2.96 -17.05 -20.84
N ALA A 11 -2.00 -17.99 -20.79
CA ALA A 11 -0.60 -17.66 -20.56
C ALA A 11 -0.03 -16.75 -21.66
N ASP A 12 -0.45 -16.93 -22.92
CA ASP A 12 -0.08 -16.02 -24.02
C ASP A 12 -0.64 -14.60 -23.84
N LEU A 13 -1.93 -14.48 -23.50
CA LEU A 13 -2.58 -13.20 -23.22
C LEU A 13 -1.91 -12.47 -22.06
N ASP A 14 -1.50 -13.19 -21.01
CA ASP A 14 -0.74 -12.62 -19.90
C ASP A 14 0.63 -12.08 -20.33
N ARG A 15 1.37 -12.82 -21.17
CA ARG A 15 2.67 -12.33 -21.69
C ARG A 15 2.51 -11.04 -22.49
N ARG A 16 1.45 -10.96 -23.31
CA ARG A 16 1.10 -9.74 -24.05
C ARG A 16 0.77 -8.58 -23.10
N LEU A 17 -0.04 -8.82 -22.07
CA LEU A 17 -0.36 -7.84 -21.03
C LEU A 17 0.91 -7.30 -20.35
N VAL A 18 1.81 -8.19 -19.90
CA VAL A 18 3.08 -7.81 -19.25
C VAL A 18 3.95 -6.96 -20.18
N ALA A 19 3.99 -7.27 -21.47
CA ALA A 19 4.72 -6.49 -22.47
C ALA A 19 4.11 -5.09 -22.64
N ALA A 20 2.79 -5.01 -22.83
CA ALA A 20 2.05 -3.77 -23.06
C ALA A 20 2.20 -2.76 -21.91
N VAL A 21 2.13 -3.23 -20.66
CA VAL A 21 2.07 -2.34 -19.49
C VAL A 21 3.44 -1.99 -18.90
N ARG A 22 4.53 -2.51 -19.46
CA ARG A 22 5.90 -2.31 -18.94
C ARG A 22 6.27 -0.84 -18.76
N GLY A 23 5.80 0.01 -19.67
CA GLY A 23 6.05 1.46 -19.70
C GLY A 23 5.21 2.28 -18.72
N ILE A 24 4.14 1.71 -18.15
CA ILE A 24 3.26 2.43 -17.22
C ILE A 24 3.96 2.55 -15.86
N LYS A 25 4.40 3.77 -15.52
CA LYS A 25 5.10 4.09 -14.25
C LYS A 25 4.33 5.15 -13.45
N LEU A 26 3.18 4.75 -12.90
CA LEU A 26 2.23 5.65 -12.25
C LEU A 26 2.86 6.56 -11.19
N LEU A 27 3.54 6.00 -10.19
CA LEU A 27 4.12 6.78 -9.09
C LEU A 27 5.29 7.67 -9.52
N THR A 28 6.06 7.25 -10.53
CA THR A 28 7.16 8.04 -11.07
C THR A 28 6.63 9.26 -11.82
N ALA A 29 5.57 9.10 -12.60
CA ALA A 29 4.97 10.19 -13.39
C ALA A 29 4.36 11.31 -12.55
N VAL A 30 3.94 11.00 -11.30
CA VAL A 30 3.40 11.99 -10.36
C VAL A 30 4.42 12.49 -9.34
N SER A 31 5.68 12.09 -9.44
CA SER A 31 6.72 12.50 -8.48
C SER A 31 7.11 13.97 -8.67
N TRP A 32 7.40 14.66 -7.56
CA TRP A 32 7.85 16.05 -7.58
C TRP A 32 9.37 16.13 -7.34
N PRO A 33 10.08 17.08 -7.97
CA PRO A 33 11.47 17.34 -7.68
C PRO A 33 11.71 17.77 -6.22
N ALA A 34 12.89 17.43 -5.67
CA ALA A 34 13.29 17.86 -4.32
C ALA A 34 13.32 19.38 -4.17
N THR A 35 13.66 20.09 -5.26
CA THR A 35 13.74 21.56 -5.30
C THR A 35 12.39 22.20 -4.99
N THR A 36 11.28 21.60 -5.44
CA THR A 36 9.93 22.11 -5.15
C THR A 36 9.65 22.18 -3.64
N GLN A 37 10.07 21.16 -2.89
CA GLN A 37 9.98 21.15 -1.43
C GLN A 37 10.88 22.22 -0.80
N GLN A 38 12.14 22.29 -1.24
CA GLN A 38 13.12 23.22 -0.68
C GLN A 38 12.68 24.68 -0.85
N GLU A 39 12.21 25.03 -2.05
CA GLU A 39 11.72 26.36 -2.39
C GLU A 39 10.46 26.72 -1.60
N PHE A 40 9.47 25.81 -1.53
CA PHE A 40 8.24 26.02 -0.77
C PHE A 40 8.54 26.22 0.72
N LEU A 41 9.35 25.36 1.33
CA LEU A 41 9.68 25.45 2.76
C LEU A 41 10.51 26.71 3.07
N ALA A 42 11.42 27.11 2.19
CA ALA A 42 12.15 28.36 2.34
C ALA A 42 11.21 29.58 2.28
N ALA A 43 10.19 29.54 1.43
CA ALA A 43 9.17 30.59 1.37
C ALA A 43 8.25 30.59 2.60
N HIS A 44 7.80 29.41 3.04
CA HIS A 44 7.00 29.25 4.25
C HIS A 44 7.67 29.86 5.48
N ARG A 45 8.96 29.57 5.70
CA ARG A 45 9.73 30.13 6.84
C ARG A 45 9.89 31.65 6.81
N ARG A 46 9.75 32.27 5.63
CA ARG A 46 9.74 33.73 5.47
C ARG A 46 8.33 34.33 5.57
N GLY A 47 7.30 33.52 5.79
CA GLY A 47 5.90 33.95 5.80
C GLY A 47 5.35 34.28 4.41
N ASN A 48 5.98 33.82 3.33
CA ASN A 48 5.56 34.10 1.95
C ASN A 48 5.32 32.85 1.11
N ALA A 49 4.81 31.78 1.73
CA ALA A 49 4.40 30.57 1.01
C ALA A 49 3.35 30.89 -0.06
N ALA A 50 3.53 30.29 -1.23
CA ALA A 50 2.60 30.35 -2.35
C ALA A 50 2.40 28.93 -2.89
N LEU A 51 1.39 28.74 -3.74
CA LEU A 51 1.14 27.46 -4.39
C LEU A 51 2.38 27.02 -5.20
N PRO A 52 2.90 25.80 -4.99
CA PRO A 52 3.97 25.25 -5.80
C PRO A 52 3.62 25.23 -7.30
N VAL A 53 4.61 25.50 -8.15
CA VAL A 53 4.45 25.37 -9.61
C VAL A 53 5.09 24.06 -10.06
N VAL A 54 4.28 23.15 -10.57
CA VAL A 54 4.72 21.81 -10.99
C VAL A 54 4.25 21.54 -12.41
N SER A 55 5.16 21.06 -13.25
CA SER A 55 4.86 20.68 -14.63
C SER A 55 4.89 19.15 -14.76
N TYR A 56 3.88 18.60 -15.44
CA TYR A 56 3.81 17.17 -15.74
C TYR A 56 4.08 16.94 -17.23
N PRO A 57 4.75 15.82 -17.59
CA PRO A 57 4.97 15.48 -18.98
C PRO A 57 3.64 15.16 -19.67
N LYS A 58 3.53 15.51 -20.95
CA LYS A 58 2.45 14.99 -21.80
C LYS A 58 2.76 13.54 -22.16
N LEU A 59 1.87 12.64 -21.78
CA LEU A 59 1.98 11.21 -22.01
C LEU A 59 0.96 10.78 -23.07
N GLU A 60 1.22 9.67 -23.75
CA GLU A 60 0.34 9.10 -24.78
C GLU A 60 0.39 7.57 -24.65
N PHE A 61 -0.78 6.95 -24.54
CA PHE A 61 -0.95 5.52 -24.29
C PHE A 61 -2.01 4.89 -25.21
N SER A 62 -2.38 5.50 -26.33
CA SER A 62 -3.37 4.98 -27.28
C SER A 62 -3.06 3.54 -27.71
N ALA A 63 -1.85 3.29 -28.21
CA ALA A 63 -1.41 1.95 -28.62
C ALA A 63 -1.41 0.93 -27.46
N VAL A 64 -1.12 1.39 -26.24
CA VAL A 64 -1.20 0.52 -25.06
C VAL A 64 -2.66 0.16 -24.76
N ARG A 65 -3.59 1.12 -24.82
CA ARG A 65 -5.02 0.87 -24.64
C ARG A 65 -5.59 -0.07 -25.71
N GLU A 66 -5.21 0.12 -26.97
CA GLU A 66 -5.61 -0.77 -28.08
C GLU A 66 -5.18 -2.23 -27.82
N GLU A 67 -3.94 -2.45 -27.37
CA GLU A 67 -3.47 -3.80 -27.01
C GLU A 67 -4.19 -4.35 -25.78
N LEU A 68 -4.46 -3.52 -24.76
CA LEU A 68 -5.25 -3.93 -23.59
C LEU A 68 -6.66 -4.34 -23.99
N ASP A 69 -7.31 -3.62 -24.91
CA ASP A 69 -8.65 -3.95 -25.43
C ASP A 69 -8.64 -5.24 -26.25
N ALA A 70 -7.58 -5.48 -27.04
CA ALA A 70 -7.42 -6.72 -27.78
C ALA A 70 -7.23 -7.94 -26.85
N ILE A 71 -6.49 -7.78 -25.75
CA ILE A 71 -6.33 -8.82 -24.71
C ILE A 71 -7.66 -9.06 -24.01
N ASP A 72 -8.35 -7.99 -23.63
CA ASP A 72 -9.64 -8.00 -22.93
C ASP A 72 -10.69 -8.78 -23.72
N ALA A 73 -10.85 -8.45 -25.01
CA ALA A 73 -11.79 -9.11 -25.91
C ALA A 73 -11.46 -10.59 -26.17
N ALA A 74 -10.18 -10.97 -26.01
CA ALA A 74 -9.72 -12.34 -26.20
C ALA A 74 -9.78 -13.20 -24.93
N ALA A 75 -9.97 -12.59 -23.76
CA ALA A 75 -10.12 -13.28 -22.48
C ALA A 75 -11.60 -13.59 -22.19
N ASP A 76 -11.92 -14.80 -21.76
CA ASP A 76 -13.28 -15.17 -21.37
C ASP A 76 -13.59 -14.66 -19.95
N PRO A 77 -14.51 -13.69 -19.77
CA PRO A 77 -14.83 -13.14 -18.45
C PRO A 77 -15.56 -14.13 -17.53
N GLN A 78 -16.09 -15.25 -18.04
CA GLN A 78 -16.70 -16.29 -17.21
C GLN A 78 -15.67 -17.28 -16.67
N HIS A 79 -14.51 -17.37 -17.32
CA HIS A 79 -13.39 -18.20 -16.87
C HIS A 79 -12.61 -17.45 -15.78
N PRO A 80 -12.29 -18.05 -14.61
CA PRO A 80 -11.63 -17.33 -13.50
C PRO A 80 -10.31 -16.64 -13.88
N LEU A 81 -9.46 -17.32 -14.65
CA LEU A 81 -8.23 -16.73 -15.19
C LEU A 81 -8.49 -15.62 -16.25
N GLY A 82 -9.60 -15.70 -16.98
CA GLY A 82 -9.98 -14.66 -17.95
C GLY A 82 -10.57 -13.43 -17.27
N ASP A 83 -11.40 -13.59 -16.23
CA ASP A 83 -11.84 -12.50 -15.34
C ASP A 83 -10.64 -11.81 -14.67
N TYR A 84 -9.62 -12.57 -14.25
CA TYR A 84 -8.36 -11.99 -13.74
C TYR A 84 -7.70 -11.07 -14.78
N LEU A 85 -7.57 -11.53 -16.03
CA LEU A 85 -7.01 -10.71 -17.11
C LEU A 85 -7.86 -9.48 -17.39
N HIS A 86 -9.18 -9.62 -17.51
CA HIS A 86 -10.14 -8.54 -17.74
C HIS A 86 -10.07 -7.44 -16.67
N ARG A 87 -10.04 -7.83 -15.39
CA ARG A 87 -9.90 -6.86 -14.30
C ARG A 87 -8.54 -6.17 -14.34
N THR A 88 -7.49 -6.90 -14.72
CA THR A 88 -6.13 -6.39 -14.77
C THR A 88 -5.95 -5.41 -15.92
N THR A 89 -6.40 -5.73 -17.15
CA THR A 89 -6.43 -4.83 -18.31
C THR A 89 -7.22 -3.57 -18.00
N GLU A 90 -8.41 -3.69 -17.41
CA GLU A 90 -9.24 -2.55 -17.04
C GLU A 90 -8.51 -1.61 -16.07
N SER A 91 -7.86 -2.15 -15.06
CA SER A 91 -7.11 -1.33 -14.11
C SER A 91 -5.96 -0.56 -14.77
N TYR A 92 -5.30 -1.14 -15.78
CA TYR A 92 -4.25 -0.46 -16.52
C TYR A 92 -4.81 0.59 -17.49
N ARG A 93 -5.97 0.35 -18.12
CA ARG A 93 -6.66 1.38 -18.91
C ARG A 93 -6.98 2.61 -18.08
N ILE A 94 -7.56 2.42 -16.89
CA ILE A 94 -7.85 3.53 -15.98
C ILE A 94 -6.57 4.28 -15.60
N ALA A 95 -5.47 3.56 -15.36
CA ALA A 95 -4.18 4.19 -15.08
C ALA A 95 -3.64 5.00 -16.28
N THR A 96 -3.88 4.57 -17.53
CA THR A 96 -3.50 5.36 -18.70
C THR A 96 -4.29 6.66 -18.82
N TRP A 97 -5.61 6.64 -18.58
CA TRP A 97 -6.44 7.86 -18.55
C TRP A 97 -6.03 8.82 -17.43
N LEU A 98 -5.70 8.27 -16.25
CA LEU A 98 -5.14 9.03 -15.14
C LEU A 98 -3.87 9.77 -15.60
N LEU A 99 -2.94 9.04 -16.21
CA LEU A 99 -1.63 9.56 -16.60
C LEU A 99 -1.68 10.59 -17.73
N GLU A 100 -2.61 10.46 -18.66
CA GLU A 100 -2.80 11.47 -19.72
C GLU A 100 -3.48 12.75 -19.20
N SER A 101 -4.12 12.69 -18.03
CA SER A 101 -4.85 13.80 -17.43
C SER A 101 -4.03 14.61 -16.41
N LEU A 102 -2.77 14.25 -16.17
CA LEU A 102 -1.92 14.86 -15.12
C LEU A 102 -1.88 16.40 -15.21
N GLY A 103 -2.01 17.04 -14.06
CA GLY A 103 -2.08 18.49 -13.92
C GLY A 103 -3.48 19.07 -14.14
N THR A 104 -4.51 18.25 -14.35
CA THR A 104 -5.90 18.67 -14.56
C THR A 104 -6.87 17.98 -13.59
N ALA A 105 -8.08 18.50 -13.47
CA ALA A 105 -9.15 17.86 -12.70
C ALA A 105 -9.55 16.46 -13.24
N GLY A 106 -9.19 16.13 -14.49
CA GLY A 106 -9.46 14.83 -15.11
C GLY A 106 -8.79 13.64 -14.40
N VAL A 107 -7.80 13.87 -13.53
CA VAL A 107 -7.17 12.82 -12.71
C VAL A 107 -8.09 12.28 -11.62
N VAL A 108 -9.07 13.07 -11.16
CA VAL A 108 -9.86 12.74 -9.97
C VAL A 108 -10.70 11.48 -10.17
N GLU A 109 -11.44 11.36 -11.29
CA GLU A 109 -12.29 10.19 -11.54
C GLU A 109 -11.46 8.88 -11.67
N PRO A 110 -10.37 8.83 -12.46
CA PRO A 110 -9.55 7.63 -12.56
C PRO A 110 -8.88 7.29 -11.22
N SER A 111 -8.45 8.29 -10.46
CA SER A 111 -7.87 8.09 -9.14
C SER A 111 -8.87 7.44 -8.18
N ILE A 112 -10.10 7.96 -8.11
CA ILE A 112 -11.16 7.40 -7.27
C ILE A 112 -11.49 5.97 -7.70
N ARG A 113 -11.55 5.68 -9.00
CA ARG A 113 -11.82 4.31 -9.48
C ARG A 113 -10.73 3.31 -9.10
N LEU A 114 -9.47 3.73 -9.09
CA LEU A 114 -8.34 2.86 -8.77
C LEU A 114 -8.14 2.69 -7.27
N PHE A 115 -8.37 3.74 -6.49
CA PHE A 115 -7.93 3.81 -5.09
C PHE A 115 -9.07 4.00 -4.09
N GLY A 116 -10.29 4.27 -4.56
CA GLY A 116 -11.42 4.69 -3.75
C GLY A 116 -11.35 6.17 -3.39
N LYS A 117 -12.28 6.58 -2.52
CA LYS A 117 -12.35 7.92 -1.94
C LYS A 117 -12.63 7.86 -0.43
N PRO A 118 -12.36 8.95 0.31
CA PRO A 118 -12.87 9.09 1.66
C PRO A 118 -14.40 8.98 1.68
N GLY A 119 -14.93 8.31 2.71
CA GLY A 119 -16.35 8.00 2.86
C GLY A 119 -16.80 6.67 2.26
N ASP A 120 -15.91 5.95 1.56
CA ASP A 120 -16.22 4.59 1.10
C ASP A 120 -16.42 3.65 2.29
N ARG A 121 -17.44 2.79 2.20
CA ARG A 121 -17.82 1.85 3.26
C ARG A 121 -16.76 0.77 3.47
N LEU A 122 -16.53 0.43 4.73
CA LEU A 122 -15.72 -0.73 5.10
C LEU A 122 -16.55 -2.01 4.96
N ALA A 123 -15.89 -3.10 4.57
CA ALA A 123 -16.57 -4.38 4.37
C ALA A 123 -17.21 -4.90 5.66
N GLY A 124 -18.50 -5.22 5.60
CA GLY A 124 -19.23 -5.86 6.70
C GLY A 124 -19.63 -4.94 7.86
N GLY A 125 -19.60 -3.62 7.68
CA GLY A 125 -20.06 -2.66 8.69
C GLY A 125 -20.66 -1.38 8.10
N ASP A 126 -21.19 -0.54 8.98
CA ASP A 126 -21.78 0.76 8.62
C ASP A 126 -20.76 1.90 8.59
N LEU A 127 -19.55 1.67 9.13
CA LEU A 127 -18.47 2.65 9.18
C LEU A 127 -17.78 2.80 7.82
N SER A 128 -17.36 4.02 7.51
CA SER A 128 -16.52 4.33 6.37
C SER A 128 -15.03 4.37 6.73
N ASN A 129 -14.16 4.38 5.71
CA ASN A 129 -12.73 4.63 5.89
C ASN A 129 -12.44 6.01 6.53
N LEU A 130 -13.33 7.00 6.36
CA LEU A 130 -13.20 8.33 6.94
C LEU A 130 -13.57 8.31 8.43
N ASP A 131 -14.61 7.56 8.82
CA ASP A 131 -14.98 7.38 10.22
C ASP A 131 -13.85 6.70 11.00
N ALA A 132 -13.28 5.64 10.43
CA ALA A 132 -12.13 4.95 11.02
C ALA A 132 -10.91 5.87 11.13
N ALA A 133 -10.64 6.70 10.11
CA ALA A 133 -9.54 7.67 10.16
C ALA A 133 -9.70 8.68 11.30
N ARG A 134 -10.90 9.27 11.45
CA ARG A 134 -11.20 10.21 12.54
C ARG A 134 -11.02 9.57 13.91
N HIS A 135 -11.54 8.35 14.08
CA HIS A 135 -11.39 7.60 15.32
C HIS A 135 -9.91 7.38 15.70
N PHE A 136 -9.05 6.97 14.75
CA PHE A 136 -7.63 6.79 15.04
C PHE A 136 -6.89 8.09 15.33
N ILE A 137 -7.31 9.21 14.74
CA ILE A 137 -6.73 10.53 15.07
C ILE A 137 -7.10 10.94 16.50
N GLU A 138 -8.36 10.76 16.89
CA GLU A 138 -8.84 11.05 18.25
C GLU A 138 -8.08 10.21 19.28
N LEU A 139 -8.03 8.89 19.09
CA LEU A 139 -7.32 7.97 19.97
C LEU A 139 -5.83 8.32 20.09
N ALA A 140 -5.18 8.66 18.97
CA ALA A 140 -3.78 9.05 18.99
C ALA A 140 -3.56 10.35 19.78
N ASN A 141 -4.43 11.34 19.63
CA ASN A 141 -4.33 12.60 20.37
C ASN A 141 -4.56 12.45 21.89
N GLU A 142 -5.35 11.45 22.30
CA GLU A 142 -5.54 11.09 23.70
C GLU A 142 -4.28 10.44 24.27
N LEU A 143 -3.72 9.45 23.56
CA LEU A 143 -2.53 8.69 23.96
C LEU A 143 -1.22 9.48 23.90
N ASP A 144 -1.09 10.44 22.97
CA ASP A 144 0.10 11.31 22.82
C ASP A 144 0.39 12.08 24.12
N ARG A 145 -0.63 12.34 24.96
CA ARG A 145 -0.43 12.98 26.27
C ARG A 145 0.25 12.08 27.30
N GLU A 146 0.17 10.76 27.12
CA GLU A 146 0.69 9.75 28.06
C GLU A 146 2.03 9.15 27.58
N LEU A 147 2.20 8.97 26.25
CA LEU A 147 3.34 8.26 25.65
C LEU A 147 4.59 9.12 25.39
N VAL A 148 4.49 10.46 25.44
CA VAL A 148 5.62 11.38 25.20
C VAL A 148 6.79 11.21 26.19
N SER A 149 6.64 10.39 27.24
CA SER A 149 7.63 10.26 28.31
C SER A 149 8.66 9.12 28.20
N GLU A 150 8.56 8.14 27.28
CA GLU A 150 9.39 6.92 27.39
C GLU A 150 10.26 6.51 26.17
N ASP A 151 9.97 6.93 24.94
CA ASP A 151 10.73 6.44 23.77
C ASP A 151 12.03 7.25 23.51
N GLN A 152 13.09 6.96 24.26
CA GLN A 152 14.46 7.25 23.81
C GLN A 152 14.84 6.27 22.68
N ALA A 153 14.27 6.47 21.50
CA ALA A 153 14.67 5.73 20.30
C ALA A 153 16.15 5.99 20.01
N TYR A 154 16.99 4.97 20.15
CA TYR A 154 18.37 5.06 19.71
C TYR A 154 18.39 5.27 18.19
N VAL A 155 19.25 6.20 17.75
CA VAL A 155 19.36 6.57 16.35
C VAL A 155 20.37 5.66 15.65
N LEU A 156 19.91 4.93 14.65
CA LEU A 156 20.72 4.15 13.72
C LEU A 156 21.22 5.04 12.59
N SER A 157 22.51 4.88 12.23
CA SER A 157 23.02 5.43 10.97
C SER A 157 22.55 4.60 9.78
N ALA A 158 22.63 5.18 8.58
CA ALA A 158 22.32 4.46 7.34
C ALA A 158 23.22 3.22 7.16
N GLU A 159 24.47 3.28 7.59
CA GLU A 159 25.46 2.22 7.48
C GLU A 159 25.15 1.05 8.42
N VAL A 160 24.80 1.32 9.68
CA VAL A 160 24.41 0.27 10.63
C VAL A 160 23.12 -0.38 10.16
N LEU A 161 22.12 0.43 9.76
CA LEU A 161 20.87 -0.09 9.26
C LEU A 161 21.04 -0.92 7.98
N GLN A 162 21.92 -0.51 7.07
CA GLN A 162 22.25 -1.27 5.87
C GLN A 162 22.78 -2.67 6.23
N GLN A 163 23.70 -2.74 7.18
CA GLN A 163 24.28 -4.01 7.62
C GLN A 163 23.21 -4.90 8.26
N GLU A 164 22.46 -4.39 9.25
CA GLU A 164 21.46 -5.15 9.98
C GLU A 164 20.32 -5.66 9.09
N LEU A 165 19.79 -4.80 8.21
CA LEU A 165 18.78 -5.20 7.23
C LEU A 165 19.35 -6.18 6.22
N GLY A 166 20.56 -5.93 5.72
CA GLY A 166 21.24 -6.80 4.76
C GLY A 166 21.37 -8.23 5.29
N GLU A 167 21.84 -8.40 6.52
CA GLU A 167 21.98 -9.72 7.15
C GLU A 167 20.64 -10.46 7.28
N GLN A 168 19.57 -9.78 7.68
CA GLN A 168 18.24 -10.39 7.84
C GLN A 168 17.62 -10.77 6.50
N ILE A 169 17.76 -9.88 5.50
CA ILE A 169 17.27 -10.08 4.14
C ILE A 169 18.01 -11.23 3.46
N ASP A 170 19.34 -11.29 3.57
CA ASP A 170 20.15 -12.35 2.96
C ASP A 170 19.86 -13.72 3.59
N ARG A 171 19.54 -13.78 4.89
CA ARG A 171 19.11 -15.01 5.56
C ARG A 171 17.73 -15.50 5.08
N PHE A 172 16.85 -14.59 4.72
CA PHE A 172 15.47 -14.91 4.33
C PHE A 172 15.37 -15.25 2.82
N PHE A 173 15.94 -14.42 1.95
CA PHE A 173 15.85 -14.59 0.50
C PHE A 173 16.93 -15.52 -0.06
N VAL A 174 16.82 -16.82 0.21
CA VAL A 174 17.87 -17.79 -0.14
C VAL A 174 18.04 -18.07 -1.65
N HIS A 175 17.02 -17.79 -2.47
CA HIS A 175 17.07 -17.98 -3.93
C HIS A 175 17.29 -16.67 -4.70
N HIS A 176 17.21 -15.51 -4.04
CA HIS A 176 17.16 -14.20 -4.69
C HIS A 176 17.95 -13.16 -3.91
N LYS A 177 18.69 -12.30 -4.60
CA LYS A 177 19.41 -11.21 -3.93
C LYS A 177 18.57 -9.93 -3.87
N VAL A 178 18.23 -9.49 -2.66
CA VAL A 178 17.64 -8.17 -2.40
C VAL A 178 18.71 -7.31 -1.72
N ARG A 179 19.13 -6.22 -2.38
CA ARG A 179 20.26 -5.41 -1.91
C ARG A 179 19.79 -4.25 -1.04
N VAL A 180 20.50 -3.97 0.05
CA VAL A 180 20.35 -2.71 0.80
C VAL A 180 21.48 -1.78 0.37
N GLU A 181 21.15 -0.63 -0.19
CA GLU A 181 22.11 0.32 -0.79
C GLU A 181 21.95 1.70 -0.14
N ILE A 182 23.05 2.42 0.06
CA ILE A 182 23.00 3.83 0.52
C ILE A 182 23.00 4.73 -0.72
N ASP A 183 22.03 5.63 -0.80
CA ASP A 183 21.85 6.58 -1.90
C ASP A 183 21.80 8.02 -1.37
N PRO A 184 22.86 8.82 -1.55
CA PRO A 184 22.92 10.20 -1.07
C PRO A 184 21.91 11.12 -1.74
N ASN A 185 21.43 10.77 -2.93
CA ASN A 185 20.54 11.60 -3.73
C ASN A 185 19.07 11.27 -3.48
N LEU A 186 18.77 10.36 -2.54
CA LEU A 186 17.41 10.00 -2.21
C LEU A 186 16.71 11.15 -1.48
N ILE A 187 15.51 11.52 -1.96
CA ILE A 187 14.68 12.58 -1.35
C ILE A 187 14.03 12.06 -0.06
N ALA A 188 13.41 10.88 -0.15
CA ALA A 188 12.83 10.20 0.99
C ALA A 188 13.93 9.61 1.88
N LYS A 189 13.58 9.34 3.14
CA LYS A 189 14.46 8.65 4.09
C LYS A 189 14.88 7.26 3.60
N ALA A 190 13.96 6.54 2.99
CA ALA A 190 14.20 5.27 2.32
C ALA A 190 13.26 5.07 1.13
N ALA A 191 13.62 4.20 0.21
CA ALA A 191 12.78 3.80 -0.91
C ALA A 191 13.07 2.34 -1.29
N ALA A 192 12.04 1.54 -1.44
CA ALA A 192 12.17 0.14 -1.83
C ALA A 192 11.63 -0.13 -3.23
N GLY A 193 12.22 -1.15 -3.84
CA GLY A 193 11.75 -1.80 -5.04
C GLY A 193 11.98 -3.30 -4.94
N PRO A 194 11.56 -4.10 -5.93
CA PRO A 194 11.48 -5.56 -5.83
C PRO A 194 12.76 -6.30 -5.45
N THR A 195 13.93 -5.67 -5.65
CA THR A 195 15.25 -6.29 -5.43
C THR A 195 16.22 -5.35 -4.73
N ARG A 196 15.77 -4.16 -4.31
CA ARG A 196 16.64 -3.14 -3.73
C ARG A 196 15.88 -2.29 -2.72
N ILE A 197 16.50 -2.06 -1.57
CA ILE A 197 16.07 -1.08 -0.57
C ILE A 197 17.17 -0.02 -0.50
N ARG A 198 16.81 1.24 -0.77
CA ARG A 198 17.74 2.37 -0.73
C ARG A 198 17.53 3.18 0.53
N LEU A 199 18.60 3.49 1.23
CA LEU A 199 18.64 4.30 2.44
C LEU A 199 19.31 5.64 2.13
N ARG A 200 18.73 6.74 2.58
CA ARG A 200 19.36 8.05 2.44
C ARG A 200 20.55 8.19 3.39
N SER A 201 21.70 8.61 2.88
CA SER A 201 22.87 8.89 3.71
C SER A 201 22.61 10.03 4.71
N ALA A 202 23.38 10.09 5.80
CA ALA A 202 23.33 11.17 6.79
C ALA A 202 21.92 11.43 7.35
N THR A 203 21.09 10.38 7.41
CA THR A 203 19.75 10.41 8.00
C THR A 203 19.72 9.50 9.22
N ALA A 204 19.06 9.96 10.28
CA ALA A 204 18.81 9.20 11.50
C ALA A 204 17.64 8.22 11.29
N PHE A 205 17.86 6.93 11.52
CA PHE A 205 16.83 5.89 11.50
C PHE A 205 16.49 5.43 12.91
N THR A 206 15.25 5.03 13.13
CA THR A 206 14.74 4.45 14.36
C THR A 206 14.60 2.95 14.20
N GLU A 207 14.39 2.26 15.32
CA GLU A 207 14.01 0.85 15.29
C GLU A 207 12.69 0.60 14.54
N TYR A 208 11.74 1.53 14.62
CA TYR A 208 10.51 1.47 13.83
C TYR A 208 10.79 1.53 12.33
N ASP A 209 11.71 2.38 11.87
CA ASP A 209 12.09 2.40 10.44
C ASP A 209 12.69 1.06 10.00
N ARG A 210 13.56 0.46 10.83
CA ARG A 210 14.17 -0.84 10.55
C ARG A 210 13.09 -1.91 10.35
N HIS A 211 12.17 -2.01 11.30
CA HIS A 211 11.11 -2.99 11.22
C HIS A 211 10.15 -2.74 10.06
N GLN A 212 9.79 -1.48 9.81
CA GLN A 212 8.97 -1.12 8.67
C GLN A 212 9.65 -1.56 7.36
N LEU A 213 10.92 -1.22 7.15
CA LEU A 213 11.64 -1.61 5.94
C LEU A 213 11.74 -3.14 5.78
N LEU A 214 11.83 -3.87 6.88
CA LEU A 214 11.87 -5.33 6.83
C LEU A 214 10.49 -5.93 6.54
N GLU A 215 9.49 -5.66 7.38
CA GLU A 215 8.17 -6.31 7.30
C GLU A 215 7.32 -5.76 6.16
N HIS A 216 7.31 -4.44 5.95
CA HIS A 216 6.53 -3.79 4.90
C HIS A 216 7.20 -3.94 3.53
N GLU A 217 8.45 -3.52 3.41
CA GLU A 217 9.10 -3.40 2.09
C GLU A 217 9.72 -4.71 1.63
N ALA A 218 10.45 -5.41 2.50
CA ALA A 218 11.09 -6.68 2.13
C ALA A 218 10.08 -7.82 2.12
N PHE A 219 9.41 -8.09 3.25
CA PHE A 219 8.56 -9.28 3.43
C PHE A 219 7.16 -9.16 2.85
N VAL A 220 6.73 -7.99 2.38
CA VAL A 220 5.54 -7.88 1.55
C VAL A 220 5.91 -7.48 0.12
N HIS A 221 6.36 -6.25 -0.12
CA HIS A 221 6.46 -5.76 -1.51
C HIS A 221 7.51 -6.48 -2.36
N SER A 222 8.70 -6.74 -1.82
CA SER A 222 9.76 -7.46 -2.52
C SER A 222 9.42 -8.94 -2.63
N LEU A 223 8.98 -9.54 -1.53
CA LEU A 223 8.58 -10.94 -1.45
C LEU A 223 7.49 -11.29 -2.48
N THR A 224 6.37 -10.56 -2.52
CA THR A 224 5.28 -10.86 -3.48
C THR A 224 5.70 -10.59 -4.92
N ALA A 225 6.57 -9.60 -5.16
CA ALA A 225 7.13 -9.37 -6.49
C ALA A 225 8.01 -10.54 -6.94
N LEU A 226 8.85 -11.09 -6.07
CA LEU A 226 9.71 -12.23 -6.36
C LEU A 226 8.88 -13.51 -6.57
N ASN A 227 7.93 -13.79 -5.69
CA ASN A 227 7.03 -14.94 -5.87
C ASN A 227 6.26 -14.84 -7.20
N GLY A 228 5.74 -13.65 -7.54
CA GLY A 228 5.07 -13.42 -8.82
C GLY A 228 5.98 -13.61 -10.04
N ARG A 229 7.28 -13.31 -9.93
CA ARG A 229 8.26 -13.56 -10.99
C ARG A 229 8.52 -15.04 -11.21
N GLU A 230 8.42 -15.84 -10.15
CA GLU A 230 8.66 -17.29 -10.20
C GLU A 230 7.42 -18.09 -10.61
N GLN A 231 6.25 -17.46 -10.75
CA GLN A 231 5.05 -18.14 -11.24
C GLN A 231 5.27 -18.73 -12.64
N PRO A 232 4.96 -20.02 -12.90
CA PRO A 232 5.19 -20.63 -14.21
C PRO A 232 4.36 -19.95 -15.31
N ASN A 233 3.12 -19.58 -14.97
CA ASN A 233 2.19 -18.81 -15.79
C ASN A 233 1.68 -17.58 -15.03
N LEU A 234 1.04 -16.63 -15.69
CA LEU A 234 0.61 -15.36 -15.08
C LEU A 234 1.76 -14.55 -14.44
N LYS A 235 2.77 -14.22 -15.25
CA LYS A 235 3.89 -13.36 -14.82
C LYS A 235 3.44 -11.94 -14.48
N SER A 236 2.22 -11.52 -14.87
CA SER A 236 1.62 -10.27 -14.41
C SER A 236 1.44 -10.20 -12.89
N LEU A 237 1.41 -11.33 -12.18
CA LEU A 237 1.45 -11.37 -10.71
C LEU A 237 2.75 -10.78 -10.12
N ALA A 238 3.81 -10.57 -10.91
CA ALA A 238 5.00 -9.84 -10.48
C ALA A 238 4.82 -8.31 -10.49
N LEU A 239 3.79 -7.81 -11.18
CA LEU A 239 3.61 -6.39 -11.46
C LEU A 239 2.76 -5.70 -10.38
N ASN A 240 3.06 -4.43 -10.14
CA ASN A 240 2.21 -3.57 -9.32
C ASN A 240 1.01 -3.10 -10.16
N SER A 241 0.07 -4.01 -10.42
CA SER A 241 -1.17 -3.64 -11.12
C SER A 241 -1.98 -2.68 -10.24
N PRO A 242 -2.58 -1.60 -10.81
CA PRO A 242 -3.33 -0.62 -10.02
C PRO A 242 -4.38 -1.24 -9.09
N ARG A 243 -5.08 -2.29 -9.54
CA ARG A 243 -6.11 -3.01 -8.76
C ARG A 243 -5.60 -3.80 -7.56
N THR A 244 -4.30 -4.07 -7.47
CA THR A 244 -3.70 -4.81 -6.35
C THR A 244 -3.21 -3.87 -5.25
N THR A 245 -3.21 -2.55 -5.49
CA THR A 245 -2.63 -1.55 -4.58
C THR A 245 -3.22 -1.65 -3.17
N ALA A 246 -4.55 -1.69 -3.04
CA ALA A 246 -5.18 -1.77 -1.73
C ALA A 246 -4.84 -3.06 -0.99
N THR A 247 -4.79 -4.20 -1.67
CA THR A 247 -4.40 -5.46 -1.04
C THR A 247 -2.93 -5.45 -0.63
N GLN A 248 -2.01 -4.92 -1.44
CA GLN A 248 -0.59 -4.90 -1.13
C GLN A 248 -0.25 -3.93 0.01
N GLU A 249 -0.76 -2.69 -0.04
CA GLU A 249 -0.56 -1.70 1.03
C GLU A 249 -1.26 -2.14 2.33
N GLY A 250 -2.44 -2.77 2.20
CA GLY A 250 -3.14 -3.38 3.32
C GLY A 250 -2.38 -4.54 3.95
N LEU A 251 -1.78 -5.40 3.15
CA LEU A 251 -0.99 -6.54 3.62
C LEU A 251 0.29 -6.07 4.32
N ALA A 252 0.92 -5.03 3.79
CA ALA A 252 2.11 -4.44 4.37
C ALA A 252 1.80 -3.70 5.68
N THR A 253 0.68 -2.99 5.76
CA THR A 253 0.22 -2.36 7.01
C THR A 253 -0.21 -3.41 8.05
N PHE A 254 -0.85 -4.49 7.61
CA PHE A 254 -1.23 -5.61 8.48
C PHE A 254 0.00 -6.37 9.01
N ALA A 255 1.03 -6.54 8.17
CA ALA A 255 2.30 -7.12 8.59
C ALA A 255 2.89 -6.31 9.75
N GLU A 256 2.95 -4.98 9.63
CA GLU A 256 3.44 -4.14 10.73
C GLU A 256 2.59 -4.26 11.99
N GLN A 257 1.26 -4.34 11.85
CA GLN A 257 0.37 -4.53 13.00
C GLN A 257 0.63 -5.85 13.72
N ILE A 258 0.74 -6.94 12.99
CA ILE A 258 0.86 -8.28 13.59
C ILE A 258 2.25 -8.57 14.16
N THR A 259 3.27 -7.86 13.68
CA THR A 259 4.63 -7.92 14.22
C THR A 259 4.88 -6.91 15.33
N GLY A 260 3.89 -6.08 15.68
CA GLY A 260 4.02 -5.06 16.72
C GLY A 260 4.92 -3.88 16.33
N THR A 261 5.04 -3.60 15.03
CA THR A 261 5.96 -2.60 14.48
C THR A 261 5.24 -1.38 13.91
N ILE A 262 3.92 -1.29 14.10
CA ILE A 262 3.14 -0.07 13.84
C ILE A 262 2.94 0.68 15.16
N ASP A 263 3.33 1.95 15.20
CA ASP A 263 3.05 2.86 16.31
C ASP A 263 1.75 3.65 16.07
N ILE A 264 1.21 4.23 17.14
CA ILE A 264 -0.01 5.04 17.09
C ILE A 264 0.16 6.27 16.19
N GLU A 265 1.34 6.86 16.17
CA GLU A 265 1.69 8.01 15.34
C GLU A 265 1.65 7.67 13.84
N ARG A 266 2.07 6.47 13.45
CA ARG A 266 1.98 6.00 12.07
C ARG A 266 0.53 5.77 11.67
N MET A 267 -0.31 5.26 12.57
CA MET A 267 -1.75 5.17 12.34
C MET A 267 -2.36 6.56 12.15
N LYS A 268 -2.04 7.52 13.03
CA LYS A 268 -2.44 8.94 12.92
C LYS A 268 -2.00 9.54 11.59
N ARG A 269 -0.75 9.35 11.14
CA ARG A 269 -0.24 9.84 9.84
C ARG A 269 -0.99 9.26 8.64
N ILE A 270 -1.40 7.99 8.69
CA ILE A 270 -2.23 7.39 7.63
C ILE A 270 -3.62 8.03 7.64
N SER A 271 -4.23 8.14 8.82
CA SER A 271 -5.56 8.69 8.99
C SER A 271 -5.67 10.16 8.60
N LEU A 272 -4.69 11.00 8.98
CA LEU A 272 -4.63 12.41 8.60
C LEU A 272 -4.63 12.58 7.08
N ARG A 273 -3.98 11.69 6.34
CA ARG A 273 -3.96 11.74 4.87
C ARG A 273 -5.32 11.44 4.25
N ILE A 274 -6.12 10.55 4.85
CA ILE A 274 -7.49 10.28 4.41
C ILE A 274 -8.37 11.51 4.62
N VAL A 275 -8.28 12.15 5.78
CA VAL A 275 -9.00 13.40 6.08
C VAL A 275 -8.53 14.55 5.17
N ALA A 276 -7.23 14.66 4.90
CA ALA A 276 -6.69 15.66 3.99
C ALA A 276 -7.19 15.50 2.55
N ILE A 277 -7.32 14.26 2.05
CA ILE A 277 -7.94 13.97 0.75
C ILE A 277 -9.40 14.42 0.74
N ASP A 278 -10.14 14.16 1.82
CA ASP A 278 -11.55 14.59 1.96
C ASP A 278 -11.66 16.12 1.90
N ASN A 279 -10.84 16.82 2.70
CA ASN A 279 -10.78 18.29 2.70
C ASN A 279 -10.44 18.85 1.31
N ALA A 280 -9.46 18.27 0.62
CA ALA A 280 -9.05 18.70 -0.72
C ALA A 280 -10.18 18.51 -1.75
N LEU A 281 -10.89 17.37 -1.72
CA LEU A 281 -12.07 17.14 -2.56
C LEU A 281 -13.22 18.10 -2.24
N GLN A 282 -13.34 18.55 -0.99
CA GLN A 282 -14.33 19.53 -0.54
C GLN A 282 -13.93 20.99 -0.82
N GLY A 283 -12.76 21.25 -1.40
CA GLY A 283 -12.36 22.58 -1.85
C GLY A 283 -11.15 23.19 -1.13
N ALA A 284 -10.58 22.52 -0.13
CA ALA A 284 -9.34 23.00 0.50
C ALA A 284 -8.19 22.98 -0.50
N ASP A 285 -7.41 24.05 -0.56
CA ASP A 285 -6.26 24.14 -1.45
C ASP A 285 -4.98 23.54 -0.83
N PHE A 286 -3.86 23.58 -1.56
CA PHE A 286 -2.59 23.06 -1.06
C PHE A 286 -2.13 23.74 0.25
N LEU A 287 -2.33 25.05 0.40
CA LEU A 287 -1.92 25.79 1.59
C LEU A 287 -2.80 25.43 2.80
N ASP A 288 -4.11 25.27 2.57
CA ASP A 288 -5.04 24.82 3.61
C ASP A 288 -4.70 23.42 4.12
N VAL A 289 -4.44 22.48 3.21
CA VAL A 289 -4.06 21.11 3.58
C VAL A 289 -2.68 21.06 4.24
N PHE A 290 -1.73 21.88 3.79
CA PHE A 290 -0.42 22.02 4.46
C PHE A 290 -0.57 22.54 5.89
N ARG A 291 -1.37 23.58 6.10
CA ARG A 291 -1.68 24.09 7.44
C ARG A 291 -2.39 23.05 8.29
N PHE A 292 -3.33 22.29 7.73
CA PHE A 292 -3.99 21.19 8.43
C PHE A 292 -3.00 20.16 9.00
N PHE A 293 -1.96 19.78 8.25
CA PHE A 293 -0.94 18.86 8.77
C PHE A 293 -0.06 19.50 9.85
N LEU A 294 0.28 20.79 9.72
CA LEU A 294 1.01 21.54 10.75
C LEU A 294 0.21 21.62 12.06
N ASP A 295 -1.08 21.96 11.96
CA ASP A 295 -1.99 22.06 13.10
C ASP A 295 -2.18 20.68 13.78
N ALA A 296 -2.00 19.59 13.04
CA ALA A 296 -2.01 18.23 13.55
C ALA A 296 -0.67 17.77 14.19
N GLY A 297 0.33 18.66 14.27
CA GLY A 297 1.62 18.43 14.93
C GLY A 297 2.73 17.86 14.04
N GLN A 298 2.53 17.76 12.72
CA GLN A 298 3.60 17.33 11.82
C GLN A 298 4.66 18.41 11.61
N SER A 299 5.92 18.00 11.39
CA SER A 299 6.98 18.93 11.01
C SER A 299 6.69 19.62 9.66
N ASP A 300 7.31 20.76 9.38
CA ASP A 300 7.28 21.42 8.06
C ASP A 300 7.49 20.43 6.89
N THR A 301 8.48 19.54 7.05
CA THR A 301 8.90 18.61 6.01
C THR A 301 7.87 17.51 5.80
N ASP A 302 7.33 16.97 6.88
CA ASP A 302 6.31 15.91 6.83
C ASP A 302 4.99 16.48 6.33
N SER A 303 4.60 17.67 6.79
CA SER A 303 3.41 18.39 6.33
C SER A 303 3.47 18.64 4.82
N PHE A 304 4.60 19.14 4.30
CA PHE A 304 4.75 19.32 2.86
C PHE A 304 4.65 17.99 2.10
N THR A 305 5.33 16.95 2.60
CA THR A 305 5.34 15.64 1.96
C THR A 305 3.94 15.04 1.91
N SER A 306 3.19 15.14 3.01
CA SER A 306 1.80 14.68 3.11
C SER A 306 0.89 15.46 2.17
N THR A 307 0.97 16.80 2.14
CA THR A 307 0.20 17.64 1.20
C THR A 307 0.54 17.33 -0.25
N MET A 308 1.82 17.18 -0.60
CA MET A 308 2.24 16.80 -1.95
C MET A 308 1.64 15.46 -2.37
N ARG A 309 1.56 14.48 -1.46
CA ARG A 309 0.92 13.18 -1.77
C ARG A 309 -0.57 13.31 -2.07
N VAL A 310 -1.26 14.25 -1.43
CA VAL A 310 -2.69 14.56 -1.68
C VAL A 310 -2.86 15.25 -3.04
N PHE A 311 -1.95 16.14 -3.43
CA PHE A 311 -2.11 16.99 -4.63
C PHE A 311 -1.30 16.58 -5.85
N ARG A 312 -0.42 15.58 -5.75
CA ARG A 312 0.39 15.15 -6.90
C ARG A 312 -0.49 14.71 -8.08
N GLY A 313 -0.17 15.20 -9.26
CA GLY A 313 -0.95 14.96 -10.48
C GLY A 313 -2.22 15.77 -10.62
N VAL A 314 -2.66 16.56 -9.62
CA VAL A 314 -3.89 17.37 -9.70
C VAL A 314 -3.62 18.87 -9.52
N PRO A 315 -4.58 19.76 -9.88
CA PRO A 315 -4.51 21.18 -9.54
C PRO A 315 -4.42 21.43 -8.03
N LEU A 316 -3.66 22.46 -7.65
CA LEU A 316 -3.40 22.79 -6.24
C LEU A 316 -4.42 23.75 -5.61
N THR A 317 -5.40 24.20 -6.40
CA THR A 317 -6.37 25.27 -6.06
C THR A 317 -7.62 24.75 -5.35
N GLY A 318 -7.59 23.50 -4.86
CA GLY A 318 -8.73 22.83 -4.22
C GLY A 318 -9.73 22.20 -5.18
N GLY A 319 -10.60 21.34 -4.63
CA GLY A 319 -11.63 20.59 -5.36
C GLY A 319 -11.12 19.34 -6.08
N CYS A 320 -9.83 19.02 -5.94
CA CYS A 320 -9.18 17.88 -6.57
C CYS A 320 -8.24 17.19 -5.58
N ALA A 321 -8.14 15.87 -5.65
CA ALA A 321 -7.16 15.11 -4.88
C ALA A 321 -6.71 13.86 -5.64
N PHE A 322 -5.47 13.45 -5.39
CA PHE A 322 -4.92 12.16 -5.74
C PHE A 322 -5.17 11.18 -4.61
N THR A 323 -6.14 10.30 -4.81
CA THR A 323 -6.76 9.53 -3.73
C THR A 323 -5.98 8.29 -3.31
N LYS A 324 -4.79 7.98 -3.86
CA LYS A 324 -4.06 6.72 -3.55
C LYS A 324 -4.00 6.39 -2.06
N ASP A 325 -3.79 7.37 -1.19
CA ASP A 325 -3.55 7.08 0.23
C ASP A 325 -4.82 6.62 1.00
N THR A 326 -6.02 6.63 0.38
CA THR A 326 -7.21 5.96 0.94
C THR A 326 -7.07 4.45 1.03
N VAL A 327 -6.18 3.86 0.22
CA VAL A 327 -6.02 2.40 0.13
C VAL A 327 -5.36 1.78 1.36
N TYR A 328 -4.63 2.56 2.18
CA TYR A 328 -3.90 2.01 3.33
C TYR A 328 -4.88 1.47 4.39
N LEU A 329 -5.78 2.32 4.89
CA LEU A 329 -6.73 1.93 5.92
C LEU A 329 -7.79 0.98 5.37
N HIS A 330 -8.29 1.24 4.16
CA HIS A 330 -9.23 0.34 3.49
C HIS A 330 -8.61 -1.04 3.25
N GLY A 331 -7.38 -1.07 2.76
CA GLY A 331 -6.60 -2.29 2.54
C GLY A 331 -6.33 -3.05 3.83
N LEU A 332 -5.90 -2.37 4.89
CA LEU A 332 -5.65 -2.96 6.21
C LEU A 332 -6.90 -3.69 6.71
N MET A 333 -8.05 -3.01 6.69
CA MET A 333 -9.32 -3.58 7.13
C MET A 333 -9.76 -4.76 6.25
N GLY A 334 -9.60 -4.64 4.92
CA GLY A 334 -9.90 -5.71 3.97
C GLY A 334 -9.06 -6.96 4.20
N VAL A 335 -7.74 -6.80 4.35
CA VAL A 335 -6.80 -7.90 4.62
C VAL A 335 -7.07 -8.51 5.99
N HIS A 336 -7.20 -7.71 7.05
CA HIS A 336 -7.52 -8.21 8.39
C HIS A 336 -8.82 -9.03 8.39
N THR A 337 -9.86 -8.55 7.69
CA THR A 337 -11.14 -9.26 7.54
C THR A 337 -10.99 -10.57 6.76
N PHE A 338 -10.22 -10.55 5.66
CA PHE A 338 -9.92 -11.75 4.89
C PHE A 338 -9.22 -12.83 5.74
N PHE A 339 -8.20 -12.46 6.52
CA PHE A 339 -7.48 -13.40 7.38
C PHE A 339 -8.40 -14.01 8.45
N ARG A 340 -9.25 -13.19 9.10
CA ARG A 340 -10.26 -13.68 10.06
C ARG A 340 -11.29 -14.59 9.40
N TRP A 341 -11.75 -14.24 8.20
CA TRP A 341 -12.67 -15.07 7.43
C TRP A 341 -12.04 -16.42 7.07
N ALA A 342 -10.78 -16.42 6.64
CA ALA A 342 -10.04 -17.63 6.29
C ALA A 342 -9.88 -18.53 7.51
N LEU A 343 -9.55 -17.98 8.69
CA LEU A 343 -9.50 -18.74 9.94
C LEU A 343 -10.87 -19.36 10.27
N LYS A 344 -11.93 -18.54 10.29
CA LYS A 344 -13.29 -18.98 10.64
C LYS A 344 -13.79 -20.12 9.74
N ASN A 345 -13.45 -20.09 8.46
CA ASN A 345 -13.87 -21.09 7.47
C ASN A 345 -12.87 -22.24 7.29
N ARG A 346 -11.81 -22.32 8.11
CA ARG A 346 -10.74 -23.34 8.02
C ARG A 346 -10.01 -23.33 6.67
N ARG A 347 -9.88 -22.14 6.06
CA ARG A 347 -9.23 -21.90 4.76
C ARG A 347 -7.91 -21.14 4.89
N LEU A 348 -7.11 -21.42 5.93
CA LEU A 348 -5.82 -20.74 6.17
C LEU A 348 -4.82 -20.87 5.01
N LYS A 349 -4.96 -21.90 4.17
CA LYS A 349 -4.21 -22.04 2.91
C LYS A 349 -4.33 -20.80 2.02
N LEU A 350 -5.48 -20.14 2.00
CA LEU A 350 -5.67 -18.92 1.20
C LEU A 350 -4.78 -17.77 1.69
N CYS A 351 -4.50 -17.69 3.00
CA CYS A 351 -3.57 -16.70 3.53
C CYS A 351 -2.16 -16.92 2.99
N HIS A 352 -1.76 -18.17 2.71
CA HIS A 352 -0.48 -18.47 2.07
C HIS A 352 -0.52 -18.11 0.59
N LEU A 353 -1.56 -18.51 -0.13
CA LEU A 353 -1.70 -18.23 -1.57
C LEU A 353 -1.72 -16.74 -1.90
N LEU A 354 -2.21 -15.88 -0.98
CA LEU A 354 -2.16 -14.43 -1.13
C LEU A 354 -0.73 -13.88 -1.34
N PHE A 355 0.29 -14.61 -0.88
CA PHE A 355 1.70 -14.23 -1.08
C PHE A 355 2.31 -14.79 -2.36
N ALA A 356 1.61 -15.62 -3.14
CA ALA A 356 2.15 -16.24 -4.35
C ALA A 356 2.47 -15.21 -5.46
N GLY A 357 1.98 -13.99 -5.31
CA GLY A 357 2.26 -12.85 -6.17
C GLY A 357 1.49 -11.62 -5.70
N LYS A 358 1.53 -10.55 -6.48
CA LYS A 358 0.73 -9.35 -6.27
C LYS A 358 -0.66 -9.59 -6.83
N MET A 359 -1.62 -9.81 -5.94
CA MET A 359 -3.01 -10.10 -6.30
C MET A 359 -3.99 -9.33 -5.43
N ASN A 360 -5.21 -9.18 -5.93
CA ASN A 360 -6.34 -8.68 -5.15
C ASN A 360 -6.91 -9.83 -4.29
N LEU A 361 -7.57 -9.51 -3.18
CA LEU A 361 -8.22 -10.52 -2.32
C LEU A 361 -9.20 -11.43 -3.07
N HIS A 362 -9.93 -10.89 -4.06
CA HIS A 362 -10.82 -11.69 -4.91
C HIS A 362 -10.07 -12.79 -5.68
N ASP A 363 -8.87 -12.48 -6.18
CA ASP A 363 -8.10 -13.39 -7.01
C ASP A 363 -7.67 -14.62 -6.22
N VAL A 364 -7.40 -14.49 -4.92
CA VAL A 364 -7.02 -15.62 -4.08
C VAL A 364 -8.08 -16.71 -4.09
N PHE A 365 -9.36 -16.33 -4.12
CA PHE A 365 -10.48 -17.27 -4.21
C PHE A 365 -10.63 -17.83 -5.62
N ALA A 366 -10.62 -16.96 -6.63
CA ALA A 366 -10.84 -17.35 -8.01
C ALA A 366 -9.72 -18.24 -8.56
N LEU A 367 -8.48 -18.02 -8.11
CA LEU A 367 -7.28 -18.68 -8.61
C LEU A 367 -6.88 -19.93 -7.81
N GLU A 368 -7.52 -20.22 -6.66
CA GLU A 368 -7.19 -21.39 -5.83
C GLU A 368 -7.14 -22.71 -6.62
N PRO A 369 -8.13 -23.04 -7.50
CA PRO A 369 -8.08 -24.29 -8.27
C PRO A 369 -6.85 -24.41 -9.19
N TYR A 370 -6.26 -23.28 -9.59
CA TYR A 370 -5.11 -23.22 -10.48
C TYR A 370 -3.78 -23.40 -9.74
N PHE A 371 -3.75 -23.17 -8.42
CA PHE A 371 -2.65 -23.64 -7.59
C PHE A 371 -2.72 -25.16 -7.39
N ASP A 372 -3.93 -25.72 -7.25
CA ASP A 372 -4.13 -27.17 -7.08
C ASP A 372 -3.82 -27.97 -8.34
N SER A 373 -4.07 -27.40 -9.52
CA SER A 373 -3.73 -28.03 -10.80
C SER A 373 -2.24 -27.89 -11.17
N GLY A 374 -1.49 -27.05 -10.47
CA GLY A 374 -0.10 -26.71 -10.80
C GLY A 374 0.07 -25.70 -11.94
N PHE A 375 -1.01 -25.12 -12.45
CA PHE A 375 -0.93 -24.02 -13.43
C PHE A 375 -0.28 -22.76 -12.83
N LEU A 376 -0.54 -22.52 -11.53
CA LEU A 376 0.16 -21.56 -10.68
C LEU A 376 0.94 -22.30 -9.61
N ALA A 377 2.08 -21.73 -9.20
CA ALA A 377 2.93 -22.29 -8.16
C ALA A 377 2.60 -21.68 -6.78
N ALA A 378 2.70 -22.49 -5.73
CA ALA A 378 2.67 -22.00 -4.35
C ALA A 378 3.74 -20.91 -4.12
N PRO A 379 3.56 -20.00 -3.14
CA PRO A 379 4.55 -18.96 -2.84
C PRO A 379 5.92 -19.58 -2.51
N LEU A 380 6.98 -19.10 -3.16
CA LEU A 380 8.36 -19.50 -2.87
C LEU A 380 8.79 -19.02 -1.47
N TYR A 381 8.42 -17.78 -1.14
CA TYR A 381 8.71 -17.17 0.14
C TYR A 381 7.42 -16.83 0.90
N LEU A 382 7.44 -16.98 2.23
CA LEU A 382 6.36 -16.57 3.12
C LEU A 382 6.94 -15.82 4.32
N PRO A 383 6.32 -14.71 4.77
CA PRO A 383 6.75 -14.05 5.99
C PRO A 383 6.71 -15.01 7.19
N PRO A 384 7.60 -14.87 8.18
CA PRO A 384 7.66 -15.79 9.31
C PRO A 384 6.33 -15.94 10.07
N TRP A 385 5.58 -14.84 10.22
CA TRP A 385 4.29 -14.81 10.90
C TRP A 385 3.17 -15.50 10.11
N VAL A 386 3.28 -15.61 8.78
CA VAL A 386 2.33 -16.32 7.91
C VAL A 386 2.67 -17.82 7.84
N ALA A 387 3.96 -18.14 7.72
CA ALA A 387 4.45 -19.51 7.62
C ALA A 387 4.06 -20.34 8.87
N ARG A 388 4.06 -19.69 10.04
CA ARG A 388 3.64 -20.29 11.32
C ARG A 388 2.12 -20.20 11.51
N ALA A 389 1.38 -21.07 10.81
CA ALA A 389 -0.09 -21.08 10.82
C ALA A 389 -0.72 -21.09 12.23
N ASN A 390 -0.13 -21.78 13.20
CA ASN A 390 -0.62 -21.82 14.58
C ASN A 390 -0.50 -20.46 15.30
N GLY A 391 0.60 -19.73 15.10
CA GLY A 391 0.81 -18.41 15.70
C GLY A 391 -0.17 -17.39 15.14
N LEU A 392 -0.34 -17.39 13.81
CA LEU A 392 -1.34 -16.57 13.12
C LEU A 392 -2.76 -16.90 13.59
N ALA A 393 -3.11 -18.18 13.69
CA ALA A 393 -4.42 -18.62 14.16
C ALA A 393 -4.70 -18.17 15.60
N GLY A 394 -3.70 -18.25 16.50
CA GLY A 394 -3.81 -17.78 17.88
C GLY A 394 -4.12 -16.29 17.98
N MET A 395 -3.34 -15.45 17.27
CA MET A 395 -3.55 -13.99 17.24
C MET A 395 -4.91 -13.61 16.64
N LEU A 396 -5.29 -14.23 15.53
CA LEU A 396 -6.57 -13.99 14.88
C LEU A 396 -7.76 -14.48 15.73
N ALA A 397 -7.63 -15.60 16.42
CA ALA A 397 -8.64 -16.11 17.35
C ALA A 397 -8.84 -15.17 18.55
N PHE A 398 -7.74 -14.66 19.11
CA PHE A 398 -7.80 -13.64 20.16
C PHE A 398 -8.46 -12.36 19.66
N SER A 399 -8.05 -11.83 18.51
CA SER A 399 -8.69 -10.67 17.87
C SER A 399 -10.19 -10.90 17.62
N LEU A 400 -10.60 -12.10 17.18
CA LEU A 400 -12.00 -12.47 17.00
C LEU A 400 -12.81 -12.41 18.30
N PHE A 401 -12.21 -12.82 19.42
CA PHE A 401 -12.83 -12.81 20.73
C PHE A 401 -12.85 -11.41 21.34
N ALA A 402 -11.70 -10.70 21.35
CA ALA A 402 -11.56 -9.37 21.91
C ALA A 402 -12.53 -8.36 21.29
N ASN A 403 -12.82 -8.47 19.99
CA ASN A 403 -13.82 -7.64 19.31
C ASN A 403 -15.28 -7.85 19.81
N ARG A 404 -15.55 -8.88 20.60
CA ARG A 404 -16.85 -9.06 21.27
C ARG A 404 -16.91 -8.33 22.62
N ILE A 405 -15.76 -7.94 23.16
CA ILE A 405 -15.65 -7.19 24.40
C ILE A 405 -15.98 -5.74 24.08
N ARG A 406 -16.97 -5.20 24.77
CA ARG A 406 -17.44 -3.83 24.64
C ARG A 406 -16.69 -2.98 25.65
N LEU A 407 -15.57 -2.39 25.26
CA LEU A 407 -14.73 -1.58 26.16
C LEU A 407 -15.48 -0.38 26.76
N ASP A 408 -16.48 0.14 26.05
CA ASP A 408 -17.42 1.16 26.54
C ASP A 408 -18.30 0.70 27.72
N ARG A 409 -18.18 -0.58 28.11
CA ARG A 409 -18.92 -1.24 29.18
C ARG A 409 -18.02 -1.96 30.17
N VAL A 410 -16.71 -1.74 30.09
CA VAL A 410 -15.74 -2.29 31.03
C VAL A 410 -15.42 -1.20 32.04
N GLU A 411 -15.74 -1.44 33.30
CA GLU A 411 -15.36 -0.57 34.41
C GLU A 411 -14.02 -1.01 35.01
N GLU A 412 -13.36 -0.14 35.79
CA GLU A 412 -12.05 -0.45 36.41
C GLU A 412 -12.12 -1.71 37.30
N GLU A 413 -13.27 -1.92 37.97
CA GLU A 413 -13.54 -3.09 38.80
C GLU A 413 -13.61 -4.40 38.00
N ASP A 414 -13.97 -4.34 36.71
CA ASP A 414 -14.00 -5.51 35.82
C ASP A 414 -12.59 -5.97 35.38
N LEU A 415 -11.56 -5.14 35.59
CA LEU A 415 -10.18 -5.41 35.20
C LEU A 415 -9.36 -6.12 36.28
N VAL A 416 -9.94 -6.37 37.46
CA VAL A 416 -9.31 -7.13 38.54
C VAL A 416 -9.34 -8.63 38.20
N LEU A 417 -8.22 -9.15 37.69
CA LEU A 417 -8.08 -10.56 37.30
C LEU A 417 -7.90 -11.46 38.53
N GLY A 418 -9.01 -11.91 39.11
CA GLY A 418 -9.02 -12.79 40.29
C GLY A 418 -8.86 -12.02 41.60
N LEU A 419 -9.38 -12.61 42.69
CA LEU A 419 -9.58 -12.01 44.02
C LEU A 419 -8.53 -11.00 44.48
#